data_AF-A0A815NEY1-F1
#
_entry.id   AF-A0A815NEY1-F1
#
_cell.length_a   1.000
_cell.length_b   1.000
_cell.length_c   1.000
_cell.angle_alpha   90.00
_cell.angle_beta   90.00
_cell.angle_gamma   90.00
#
_symmetry.space_group_name_H-M   'P 1'
#
loop_
_entity.id
_entity.type
_entity.pdbx_description
1 polymer ?
#
loop_
_entity_poly.entity_id
_entity_poly.type
_entity_poly.pdbx_seq_one_letter_code
_entity_poly.pdbx_strand_id
1 'polypeptide(L)'
;MINASKKSTQKVNKKLDPSSSLQNSFQHSFHNSQIISQNSLQSIPSASSKFCSRWSVPRCICIQLLVLLGMLVLAAIIIPIVVLVLDNRSSASPCAVTYSQSFTALTTQAAQCTAWQQFAASLTCTSYSKMRIYGSNDPVGITVTDPNTVTALAVALRYNTTMALTYNGIAWRVWPCSSGYEITSSGSTCSCTTGYYTIRPCPWVSGYWGGIASASCNAASQTMSLSFE
;
A
#
# COMPACT_ATOMS: atom_id res chain seq x y z
N MET A 1 -50.85 28.55 45.73
CA MET A 1 -49.92 27.96 46.72
C MET A 1 -48.80 27.28 45.95
N ILE A 2 -47.58 27.76 46.15
CA ILE A 2 -46.36 27.37 45.46
C ILE A 2 -45.78 26.16 46.19
N ASN A 3 -45.36 25.10 45.49
CA ASN A 3 -44.46 24.12 46.08
C ASN A 3 -43.42 23.64 45.05
N ALA A 4 -42.21 24.17 45.23
CA ALA A 4 -40.99 23.79 44.53
C ALA A 4 -40.32 22.66 45.32
N SER A 5 -40.00 21.54 44.67
CA SER A 5 -39.18 20.48 45.25
C SER A 5 -37.87 20.37 44.48
N LYS A 6 -36.79 20.81 45.14
CA LYS A 6 -35.39 20.66 44.72
C LYS A 6 -34.86 19.30 45.20
N LYS A 7 -34.17 18.56 44.34
CA LYS A 7 -33.22 17.49 44.72
C LYS A 7 -32.10 17.46 43.68
N SER A 8 -30.96 18.07 43.97
CA SER A 8 -29.80 17.57 44.72
C SER A 8 -28.88 16.71 43.86
N THR A 9 -27.83 17.36 43.37
CA THR A 9 -26.75 16.84 42.54
C THR A 9 -25.67 16.24 43.45
N GLN A 10 -25.42 14.93 43.37
CA GLN A 10 -24.32 14.29 44.08
C GLN A 10 -23.12 14.14 43.14
N LYS A 11 -22.12 15.00 43.37
CA LYS A 11 -20.84 15.04 42.66
C LYS A 11 -19.87 14.07 43.33
N VAL A 12 -19.63 12.91 42.73
CA VAL A 12 -18.65 11.94 43.23
C VAL A 12 -17.29 12.25 42.61
N ASN A 13 -16.43 12.93 43.37
CA ASN A 13 -15.02 13.07 43.06
C ASN A 13 -14.28 11.80 43.52
N LYS A 14 -13.94 10.91 42.58
CA LYS A 14 -13.05 9.79 42.86
C LYS A 14 -11.63 10.17 42.45
N LYS A 15 -10.84 10.56 43.45
CA LYS A 15 -9.38 10.69 43.40
C LYS A 15 -8.79 9.27 43.29
N LEU A 16 -8.00 9.01 42.25
CA LEU A 16 -7.19 7.80 42.13
C LEU A 16 -5.76 8.25 41.83
N ASP A 17 -4.86 7.85 42.73
CA ASP A 17 -3.47 8.25 42.80
C ASP A 17 -2.62 7.66 41.66
N PRO A 18 -1.50 8.32 41.30
CA PRO A 18 -0.54 7.85 40.32
C PRO A 18 0.64 7.15 41.01
N SER A 19 0.90 5.87 40.75
CA SER A 19 2.25 5.28 40.92
C SER A 19 2.35 3.85 40.38
N SER A 20 3.60 3.46 40.09
CA SER A 20 4.12 2.20 39.52
C SER A 20 4.14 2.13 37.99
N SER A 21 5.23 2.50 37.29
CA SER A 21 6.60 1.97 37.31
C SER A 21 6.70 0.50 36.83
N LEU A 22 6.69 0.29 35.51
CA LEU A 22 7.34 -0.86 34.89
C LEU A 22 8.02 -0.39 33.60
N GLN A 23 9.26 0.07 33.74
CA GLN A 23 10.24 0.07 32.66
C GLN A 23 10.63 -1.39 32.39
N ASN A 24 10.12 -1.97 31.31
CA ASN A 24 10.68 -3.21 30.77
C ASN A 24 11.48 -2.89 29.52
N SER A 25 12.80 -2.99 29.73
CA SER A 25 13.86 -3.02 28.74
C SER A 25 13.58 -4.10 27.69
N PHE A 26 13.36 -3.69 26.44
CA PHE A 26 13.45 -4.56 25.27
C PHE A 26 14.69 -4.13 24.48
N GLN A 27 15.85 -4.66 24.88
CA GLN A 27 17.04 -4.73 24.05
C GLN A 27 16.82 -5.85 23.01
N HIS A 28 16.43 -5.48 21.79
CA HIS A 28 16.49 -6.41 20.67
C HIS A 28 17.85 -6.29 19.96
N SER A 29 18.56 -7.41 20.05
CA SER A 29 19.79 -7.76 19.38
C SER A 29 19.78 -7.42 17.89
N PHE A 30 20.74 -6.59 17.45
CA PHE A 30 21.09 -6.44 16.05
C PHE A 30 21.96 -7.63 15.63
N HIS A 31 21.34 -8.63 15.02
CA HIS A 31 22.11 -9.67 14.32
C HIS A 31 22.56 -9.17 12.94
N ASN A 32 23.82 -8.78 12.94
CA ASN A 32 24.78 -8.83 11.85
C ASN A 32 24.59 -10.05 10.93
N SER A 33 24.47 -9.84 9.61
CA SER A 33 24.80 -10.80 8.55
C SER A 33 24.96 -10.04 7.21
N GLN A 34 26.20 -9.74 6.82
CA GLN A 34 26.95 -10.42 5.73
C GLN A 34 26.34 -10.13 4.34
N ILE A 35 26.81 -9.08 3.66
CA ILE A 35 27.85 -9.14 2.61
C ILE A 35 27.51 -10.19 1.54
N ILE A 36 26.81 -9.76 0.48
CA ILE A 36 26.75 -10.50 -0.79
C ILE A 36 27.69 -9.82 -1.78
N SER A 37 28.85 -10.46 -1.89
CA SER A 37 29.63 -10.76 -3.10
C SER A 37 29.50 -9.82 -4.29
N GLN A 38 30.63 -9.20 -4.61
CA GLN A 38 30.88 -8.46 -5.84
C GLN A 38 30.72 -9.35 -7.08
N ASN A 39 29.93 -8.86 -8.05
CA ASN A 39 29.91 -9.39 -9.40
C ASN A 39 31.28 -9.16 -10.05
N SER A 40 31.95 -10.26 -10.41
CA SER A 40 33.16 -10.23 -11.22
C SER A 40 32.83 -9.72 -12.62
N LEU A 41 33.33 -8.52 -12.93
CA LEU A 41 33.41 -8.04 -14.30
C LEU A 41 34.43 -8.92 -15.04
N GLN A 42 33.93 -9.87 -15.81
CA GLN A 42 34.75 -10.61 -16.78
C GLN A 42 35.26 -9.61 -17.82
N SER A 43 36.57 -9.46 -17.85
CA SER A 43 37.31 -8.69 -18.85
C SER A 43 37.15 -9.35 -20.21
N ILE A 44 36.62 -8.58 -21.17
CA ILE A 44 36.52 -8.99 -22.58
C ILE A 44 37.94 -8.97 -23.17
N PRO A 45 38.44 -10.07 -23.77
CA PRO A 45 39.75 -10.08 -24.40
C PRO A 45 39.76 -9.17 -25.64
N SER A 46 40.71 -8.24 -25.69
CA SER A 46 40.98 -7.38 -26.84
C SER A 46 41.44 -8.25 -28.02
N ALA A 47 40.62 -8.35 -29.06
CA ALA A 47 40.98 -9.02 -30.29
C ALA A 47 42.03 -8.21 -31.07
N SER A 48 43.25 -8.75 -31.14
CA SER A 48 44.37 -8.24 -31.94
C SER A 48 44.07 -8.36 -33.44
N SER A 49 43.93 -7.22 -34.13
CA SER A 49 43.83 -7.13 -35.58
C SER A 49 45.21 -7.27 -36.24
N LYS A 50 45.60 -8.50 -36.59
CA LYS A 50 46.71 -8.77 -37.51
C LYS A 50 46.24 -9.64 -38.66
N PHE A 51 45.51 -9.07 -39.61
CA PHE A 51 45.23 -9.76 -40.88
C PHE A 51 44.93 -8.75 -41.99
N CYS A 52 45.96 -8.28 -42.68
CA CYS A 52 45.97 -7.98 -44.12
C CYS A 52 47.26 -7.25 -44.53
N SER A 53 48.26 -8.00 -45.01
CA SER A 53 49.43 -7.39 -45.66
C SER A 53 49.99 -8.23 -46.82
N ARG A 54 49.13 -8.90 -47.61
CA ARG A 54 49.63 -9.61 -48.80
C ARG A 54 48.68 -9.88 -49.99
N TRP A 55 47.65 -9.06 -50.22
CA TRP A 55 46.78 -9.26 -51.40
C TRP A 55 46.49 -7.96 -52.15
N SER A 56 46.62 -8.04 -53.47
CA SER A 56 46.35 -7.00 -54.47
C SER A 56 44.99 -6.30 -54.25
N VAL A 57 45.00 -5.00 -54.48
CA VAL A 57 44.10 -3.94 -53.98
C VAL A 57 42.59 -4.08 -54.29
N PRO A 58 42.09 -4.83 -55.31
CA PRO A 58 40.64 -4.87 -55.55
C PRO A 58 39.82 -5.66 -54.52
N ARG A 59 40.46 -6.55 -53.74
CA ARG A 59 39.73 -7.52 -52.89
C ARG A 59 39.57 -7.12 -51.42
N CYS A 60 40.34 -6.16 -50.92
CA CYS A 60 40.22 -5.70 -49.52
C CYS A 60 39.00 -4.80 -49.27
N ILE A 61 38.59 -4.00 -50.26
CA ILE A 61 37.44 -3.09 -50.15
C ILE A 61 36.13 -3.87 -49.98
N CYS A 62 36.01 -5.02 -50.65
CA CYS A 62 34.80 -5.84 -50.62
C CYS A 62 34.57 -6.48 -49.24
N ILE A 63 35.65 -6.93 -48.57
CA ILE A 63 35.55 -7.55 -47.23
C ILE A 63 35.23 -6.50 -46.15
N GLN A 64 35.84 -5.32 -46.22
CA GLN A 64 35.52 -4.23 -45.27
C GLN A 64 34.07 -3.76 -45.40
N LEU A 65 33.53 -3.66 -46.63
CA LEU A 65 32.14 -3.25 -46.85
C LEU A 65 31.15 -4.29 -46.31
N LEU A 66 31.46 -5.59 -46.47
CA LEU A 66 30.64 -6.69 -45.95
C LEU A 66 30.64 -6.76 -44.42
N VAL A 67 31.78 -6.50 -43.77
CA VAL A 67 31.86 -6.44 -42.31
C VAL A 67 31.09 -5.24 -41.75
N LEU A 68 31.16 -4.08 -42.40
CA LEU A 68 30.40 -2.87 -42.02
C LEU A 68 28.89 -3.07 -42.19
N LEU A 69 28.45 -3.66 -43.31
CA LEU A 69 27.05 -4.02 -43.54
C LEU A 69 26.55 -5.04 -42.51
N GLY A 70 27.35 -6.06 -42.18
CA GLY A 70 27.02 -7.04 -41.15
C GLY A 70 26.82 -6.42 -39.77
N MET A 71 27.71 -5.50 -39.36
CA MET A 71 27.61 -4.80 -38.07
C MET A 71 26.41 -3.83 -38.02
N LEU A 72 26.09 -3.16 -39.14
CA LEU A 72 24.90 -2.31 -39.25
C LEU A 72 23.59 -3.12 -39.14
N VAL A 73 23.52 -4.29 -39.77
CA VAL A 73 22.35 -5.18 -39.68
C VAL A 73 22.22 -5.77 -38.27
N LEU A 74 23.32 -6.18 -37.64
CA LEU A 74 23.30 -6.68 -36.27
C LEU A 74 22.83 -5.60 -35.27
N ALA A 75 23.33 -4.36 -35.41
CA ALA A 75 22.91 -3.24 -34.58
C ALA A 75 21.42 -2.89 -34.78
N ALA A 76 20.94 -2.87 -36.02
CA ALA A 76 19.54 -2.57 -36.33
C ALA A 76 18.54 -3.62 -35.77
N ILE A 77 18.97 -4.87 -35.60
CA ILE A 77 18.14 -5.95 -35.04
C ILE A 77 18.27 -6.01 -33.51
N ILE A 78 19.46 -5.79 -32.95
CA ILE A 78 19.69 -5.89 -31.49
C ILE A 78 19.14 -4.68 -30.73
N ILE A 79 19.24 -3.47 -31.29
CA ILE A 79 18.77 -2.23 -30.63
C ILE A 79 17.27 -2.27 -30.25
N PRO A 80 16.32 -2.61 -31.14
CA PRO A 80 14.90 -2.66 -30.76
C PRO A 80 14.57 -3.78 -29.76
N ILE A 81 15.30 -4.91 -29.79
CA ILE A 81 15.10 -6.02 -28.86
C ILE A 81 15.58 -5.63 -27.45
N VAL A 82 16.69 -4.90 -27.33
CA VAL A 82 17.21 -4.43 -26.03
C VAL A 82 16.30 -3.36 -25.41
N VAL A 83 15.69 -2.48 -26.23
CA VAL A 83 14.73 -1.47 -25.74
C VAL A 83 13.46 -2.12 -25.19
N LEU A 84 12.97 -3.21 -25.79
CA LEU A 84 11.78 -3.94 -25.33
C LEU A 84 11.96 -4.68 -23.99
N VAL A 85 13.20 -4.93 -23.56
CA VAL A 85 13.51 -5.65 -22.31
C VAL A 85 13.76 -4.70 -21.12
N LEU A 86 14.01 -3.41 -21.36
CA LEU A 86 14.38 -2.45 -20.32
C LEU A 86 13.20 -1.62 -19.75
N ASP A 87 12.07 -1.52 -20.46
CA ASP A 87 10.97 -0.63 -20.05
C ASP A 87 9.94 -1.26 -19.08
N ASN A 88 10.06 -2.53 -18.71
CA ASN A 88 9.01 -3.19 -17.90
C ASN A 88 9.24 -3.15 -16.37
N ARG A 89 10.21 -2.37 -15.88
CA ARG A 89 10.28 -2.03 -14.46
C ARG A 89 9.53 -0.73 -14.23
N SER A 90 8.20 -0.81 -14.25
CA SER A 90 7.43 0.08 -13.38
C SER A 90 8.00 -0.15 -11.98
N SER A 91 8.76 0.81 -11.47
CA SER A 91 9.28 0.81 -10.11
C SER A 91 8.07 0.86 -9.19
N ALA A 92 7.43 -0.29 -8.98
CA ALA A 92 6.44 -0.44 -7.95
C ALA A 92 7.12 0.08 -6.69
N SER A 93 6.55 1.13 -6.10
CA SER A 93 7.03 1.64 -4.82
C SER A 93 7.23 0.42 -3.93
N PRO A 94 8.38 0.25 -3.26
CA PRO A 94 8.57 -0.88 -2.34
C PRO A 94 7.49 -0.91 -1.25
N CYS A 95 6.76 0.20 -1.10
CA CYS A 95 5.64 0.40 -0.19
C CYS A 95 4.27 0.22 -0.83
N ALA A 96 4.19 -0.18 -2.10
CA ALA A 96 2.92 -0.41 -2.77
C ALA A 96 2.25 -1.68 -2.21
N VAL A 97 1.21 -1.51 -1.40
CA VAL A 97 0.42 -2.60 -0.82
C VAL A 97 -1.06 -2.33 -1.10
N THR A 98 -1.79 -3.34 -1.58
CA THR A 98 -3.22 -3.23 -1.87
C THR A 98 -4.01 -4.36 -1.21
N TYR A 99 -5.05 -3.97 -0.46
CA TYR A 99 -6.16 -4.83 -0.09
C TYR A 99 -7.22 -4.77 -1.20
N SER A 100 -7.72 -5.92 -1.63
CA SER A 100 -8.87 -5.99 -2.54
C SER A 100 -9.63 -7.28 -2.31
N GLN A 101 -10.90 -7.17 -1.94
CA GLN A 101 -11.75 -8.32 -1.64
C GLN A 101 -13.18 -8.11 -2.15
N SER A 102 -13.81 -9.20 -2.55
CA SER A 102 -15.23 -9.21 -2.91
C SER A 102 -16.09 -9.48 -1.68
N PHE A 103 -17.13 -8.67 -1.51
CA PHE A 103 -18.11 -8.76 -0.44
C PHE A 103 -19.47 -9.11 -1.04
N THR A 104 -20.10 -10.15 -0.52
CA THR A 104 -21.44 -10.58 -0.94
C THR A 104 -22.46 -10.10 0.07
N ALA A 105 -23.58 -9.57 -0.41
CA ALA A 105 -24.67 -9.12 0.46
C ALA A 105 -25.14 -10.26 1.38
N LEU A 106 -25.42 -9.91 2.65
CA LEU A 106 -26.00 -10.80 3.66
C LEU A 106 -25.19 -12.07 3.99
N THR A 107 -23.91 -12.15 3.59
CA THR A 107 -23.03 -13.26 4.00
C THR A 107 -22.17 -12.87 5.21
N THR A 108 -21.39 -13.82 5.74
CA THR A 108 -20.37 -13.56 6.77
C THR A 108 -19.00 -13.36 6.10
N GLN A 109 -18.20 -12.42 6.60
CA GLN A 109 -16.95 -11.97 5.97
C GLN A 109 -15.67 -12.54 6.60
N ALA A 110 -15.67 -13.82 7.03
CA ALA A 110 -14.54 -14.39 7.77
C ALA A 110 -13.21 -14.33 6.97
N ALA A 111 -13.24 -14.71 5.70
CA ALA A 111 -12.06 -14.67 4.83
C ALA A 111 -11.57 -13.23 4.60
N GLN A 112 -12.49 -12.30 4.37
CA GLN A 112 -12.18 -10.88 4.15
C GLN A 112 -11.59 -10.25 5.41
N CYS A 113 -12.05 -10.65 6.60
CA CYS A 113 -11.48 -10.23 7.88
C CYS A 113 -10.04 -10.73 8.06
N THR A 114 -9.77 -12.02 7.79
CA THR A 114 -8.40 -12.56 7.85
C THR A 114 -7.47 -11.85 6.86
N ALA A 115 -7.92 -11.65 5.62
CA ALA A 115 -7.16 -10.91 4.61
C ALA A 115 -6.90 -9.45 5.04
N TRP A 116 -7.86 -8.82 5.72
CA TRP A 116 -7.72 -7.45 6.22
C TRP A 116 -6.65 -7.34 7.31
N GLN A 117 -6.62 -8.28 8.25
CA GLN A 117 -5.61 -8.33 9.30
C GLN A 117 -4.20 -8.56 8.73
N GLN A 118 -4.07 -9.45 7.73
CA GLN A 118 -2.82 -9.67 7.02
C GLN A 118 -2.36 -8.42 6.27
N PHE A 119 -3.28 -7.76 5.57
CA PHE A 119 -3.02 -6.50 4.90
C PHE A 119 -2.54 -5.42 5.89
N ALA A 120 -3.25 -5.19 6.98
CA ALA A 120 -2.86 -4.21 7.99
C ALA A 120 -1.44 -4.50 8.55
N ALA A 121 -1.13 -5.77 8.83
CA ALA A 121 0.20 -6.18 9.28
C ALA A 121 1.32 -5.94 8.24
N SER A 122 0.99 -6.01 6.95
CA SER A 122 1.93 -5.79 5.84
C SER A 122 2.30 -4.32 5.60
N LEU A 123 1.62 -3.37 6.24
CA LEU A 123 1.90 -1.93 6.11
C LEU A 123 3.19 -1.55 6.87
N THR A 124 4.37 -1.96 6.38
CA THR A 124 5.67 -1.87 7.09
C THR A 124 6.50 -0.64 6.74
N CYS A 125 6.09 0.16 5.76
CA CYS A 125 6.92 1.28 5.33
C CYS A 125 6.94 2.44 6.32
N THR A 126 8.08 3.13 6.34
CA THR A 126 8.28 4.32 7.17
C THR A 126 7.44 5.50 6.69
N SER A 127 7.19 5.58 5.38
CA SER A 127 6.36 6.61 4.78
C SER A 127 5.56 6.06 3.60
N TYR A 128 4.40 6.67 3.39
CA TYR A 128 3.52 6.45 2.26
C TYR A 128 3.13 7.82 1.69
N SER A 129 3.06 7.90 0.37
CA SER A 129 2.79 9.12 -0.39
C SER A 129 1.34 9.24 -0.84
N LYS A 130 0.67 8.10 -1.06
CA LYS A 130 -0.72 8.08 -1.51
C LYS A 130 -1.51 6.95 -0.87
N MET A 131 -2.74 7.25 -0.48
CA MET A 131 -3.77 6.27 -0.13
C MET A 131 -4.92 6.40 -1.11
N ARG A 132 -5.52 5.29 -1.54
CA ARG A 132 -6.77 5.30 -2.31
C ARG A 132 -7.75 4.25 -1.82
N ILE A 133 -9.01 4.64 -1.61
CA ILE A 133 -10.13 3.72 -1.36
C ILE A 133 -11.06 3.76 -2.57
N TYR A 134 -11.35 2.59 -3.14
CA TYR A 134 -12.11 2.45 -4.38
C TYR A 134 -12.79 1.07 -4.44
N GLY A 135 -13.60 0.82 -5.46
CA GLY A 135 -14.29 -0.46 -5.59
C GLY A 135 -15.10 -0.59 -6.86
N SER A 136 -15.89 -1.65 -6.97
CA SER A 136 -16.74 -1.89 -8.16
C SER A 136 -17.85 -0.85 -8.32
N ASN A 137 -18.30 -0.24 -7.21
CA ASN A 137 -19.34 0.80 -7.24
C ASN A 137 -18.79 2.19 -7.57
N ASP A 138 -17.51 2.43 -7.28
CA ASP A 138 -16.79 3.64 -7.68
C ASP A 138 -15.32 3.28 -7.98
N PRO A 139 -14.98 3.02 -9.25
CA PRO A 139 -13.62 2.66 -9.67
C PRO A 139 -12.62 3.81 -9.55
N VAL A 140 -13.09 5.06 -9.55
CA VAL A 140 -12.25 6.25 -9.37
C VAL A 140 -11.84 6.32 -7.89
N GLY A 141 -12.86 6.26 -7.03
CA GLY A 141 -12.73 6.28 -5.59
C GLY A 141 -12.22 7.62 -5.04
N ILE A 142 -11.72 7.57 -3.81
CA ILE A 142 -11.18 8.71 -3.09
C ILE A 142 -9.70 8.54 -2.81
N THR A 143 -8.92 9.61 -3.02
CA THR A 143 -7.46 9.61 -2.87
C THR A 143 -7.02 10.63 -1.83
N VAL A 144 -6.03 10.25 -1.01
CA VAL A 144 -5.30 11.13 -0.11
C VAL A 144 -3.84 11.16 -0.57
N THR A 145 -3.27 12.35 -0.75
CA THR A 145 -1.89 12.53 -1.27
C THR A 145 -0.97 13.29 -0.31
N ASP A 146 -1.45 13.70 0.87
CA ASP A 146 -0.59 14.28 1.90
C ASP A 146 0.20 13.15 2.61
N PRO A 147 1.54 13.08 2.49
CA PRO A 147 2.30 11.94 3.00
C PRO A 147 2.19 11.74 4.52
N ASN A 148 2.04 12.83 5.28
CA ASN A 148 1.85 12.76 6.72
C ASN A 148 0.51 12.10 7.06
N THR A 149 -0.57 12.53 6.42
CA THR A 149 -1.92 11.96 6.58
C THR A 149 -1.96 10.48 6.15
N VAL A 150 -1.41 10.15 4.99
CA VAL A 150 -1.38 8.78 4.46
C VAL A 150 -0.60 7.86 5.40
N THR A 151 0.60 8.28 5.82
CA THR A 151 1.43 7.51 6.74
C THR A 151 0.75 7.33 8.10
N ALA A 152 0.10 8.38 8.61
CA ALA A 152 -0.65 8.31 9.85
C ALA A 152 -1.77 7.25 9.76
N LEU A 153 -2.57 7.25 8.68
CA LEU A 153 -3.63 6.26 8.47
C LEU A 153 -3.08 4.82 8.37
N ALA A 154 -1.96 4.63 7.66
CA ALA A 154 -1.31 3.33 7.53
C ALA A 154 -0.80 2.80 8.89
N VAL A 155 -0.12 3.66 9.67
CA VAL A 155 0.36 3.35 11.02
C VAL A 155 -0.80 3.01 11.95
N ALA A 156 -1.90 3.76 11.87
CA ALA A 156 -3.10 3.52 12.67
C ALA A 156 -3.70 2.13 12.40
N LEU A 157 -3.82 1.75 11.12
CA LEU A 157 -4.28 0.42 10.73
C LEU A 157 -3.30 -0.67 11.16
N ARG A 158 -2.00 -0.49 10.91
CA ARG A 158 -0.96 -1.48 11.26
C ARG A 158 -0.94 -1.80 12.74
N TYR A 159 -0.94 -0.77 13.58
CA TYR A 159 -0.79 -0.91 15.02
C TYR A 159 -2.11 -1.02 15.76
N ASN A 160 -3.24 -1.10 15.04
CA ASN A 160 -4.56 -1.14 15.66
C ASN A 160 -4.73 0.02 16.65
N THR A 161 -4.45 1.25 16.19
CA THR A 161 -4.64 2.46 16.99
C THR A 161 -5.73 3.34 16.40
N THR A 162 -6.45 4.00 17.30
CA THR A 162 -7.50 4.92 16.93
C THR A 162 -6.93 6.20 16.33
N MET A 163 -7.50 6.65 15.22
CA MET A 163 -7.11 7.89 14.54
C MET A 163 -8.33 8.69 14.09
N ALA A 164 -8.17 10.02 14.16
CA ALA A 164 -9.16 10.99 13.74
C ALA A 164 -8.46 12.20 13.11
N LEU A 165 -8.73 12.47 11.83
CA LEU A 165 -8.21 13.66 11.12
C LEU A 165 -9.19 14.15 10.06
N THR A 166 -8.90 15.31 9.49
CA THR A 166 -9.63 15.86 8.34
C THR A 166 -8.66 16.17 7.21
N TYR A 167 -8.99 15.76 6.00
CA TYR A 167 -8.20 16.03 4.79
C TYR A 167 -9.14 16.44 3.65
N ASN A 168 -8.88 17.58 3.00
CA ASN A 168 -9.74 18.17 1.96
C ASN A 168 -11.24 18.24 2.36
N GLY A 169 -11.51 18.60 3.62
CA GLY A 169 -12.88 18.70 4.14
C GLY A 169 -13.54 17.36 4.47
N ILE A 170 -12.84 16.23 4.28
CA ILE A 170 -13.36 14.88 4.52
C ILE A 170 -12.81 14.36 5.85
N ALA A 171 -13.71 13.90 6.72
CA ALA A 171 -13.37 13.40 8.04
C ALA A 171 -12.96 11.92 7.96
N TRP A 172 -11.69 11.65 8.22
CA TRP A 172 -11.14 10.30 8.24
C TRP A 172 -11.08 9.74 9.66
N ARG A 173 -11.39 8.45 9.78
CA ARG A 173 -11.26 7.69 11.02
C ARG A 173 -10.66 6.33 10.77
N VAL A 174 -9.80 5.91 11.69
CA VAL A 174 -9.44 4.50 11.91
C VAL A 174 -9.88 4.16 13.33
N TRP A 175 -10.72 3.14 13.50
CA TRP A 175 -11.38 2.89 14.79
C TRP A 175 -11.67 1.40 15.02
N PRO A 176 -11.56 0.89 16.27
CA PRO A 176 -11.90 -0.50 16.58
C PRO A 176 -13.39 -0.74 16.38
N CYS A 177 -13.73 -1.72 15.55
CA CYS A 177 -15.09 -2.09 15.26
C CYS A 177 -15.27 -3.61 15.35
N SER A 178 -15.71 -4.06 16.53
CA SER A 178 -15.69 -5.47 16.92
C SER A 178 -14.27 -6.05 16.94
N SER A 179 -13.98 -7.08 16.14
CA SER A 179 -12.71 -7.81 16.15
C SER A 179 -11.63 -7.25 15.22
N GLY A 180 -11.91 -6.15 14.50
CA GLY A 180 -10.95 -5.50 13.61
C GLY A 180 -11.11 -3.99 13.57
N TYR A 181 -10.20 -3.33 12.86
CA TYR A 181 -10.23 -1.88 12.66
C TYR A 181 -10.95 -1.52 11.37
N GLU A 182 -11.84 -0.54 11.45
CA GLU A 182 -12.50 0.12 10.33
C GLU A 182 -11.63 1.28 9.84
N ILE A 183 -11.64 1.54 8.53
CA ILE A 183 -11.28 2.84 7.96
C ILE A 183 -12.50 3.45 7.29
N THR A 184 -12.75 4.74 7.54
CA THR A 184 -13.91 5.44 7.01
C THR A 184 -13.64 6.91 6.72
N SER A 185 -14.33 7.43 5.71
CA SER A 185 -14.38 8.84 5.32
C SER A 185 -15.65 9.57 5.81
N SER A 186 -16.54 8.90 6.56
CA SER A 186 -17.79 9.51 7.05
C SER A 186 -17.61 10.32 8.34
N GLY A 187 -16.48 10.23 9.02
CA GLY A 187 -16.27 10.80 10.36
C GLY A 187 -16.98 10.06 11.50
N SER A 188 -18.07 9.33 11.23
CA SER A 188 -18.71 8.38 12.13
C SER A 188 -18.07 7.01 12.06
N THR A 189 -17.90 6.33 13.20
CA THR A 189 -17.29 5.00 13.31
C THR A 189 -18.33 3.97 13.76
N CYS A 190 -18.18 2.70 13.37
CA CYS A 190 -19.08 1.62 13.78
C CYS A 190 -20.57 1.85 13.55
N SER A 191 -20.89 2.75 12.63
CA SER A 191 -22.24 3.18 12.32
C SER A 191 -22.56 2.87 10.86
N CYS A 192 -23.86 2.81 10.56
CA CYS A 192 -24.35 2.69 9.21
C CYS A 192 -24.43 4.09 8.59
N THR A 193 -23.72 4.30 7.48
CA THR A 193 -23.63 5.56 6.75
C THR A 193 -23.83 5.27 5.26
N THR A 194 -24.18 6.30 4.47
CA THR A 194 -24.45 6.15 3.04
C THR A 194 -23.71 7.23 2.26
N GLY A 195 -23.15 6.86 1.11
CA GLY A 195 -22.45 7.79 0.21
C GLY A 195 -21.00 8.08 0.59
N TYR A 196 -20.46 7.33 1.55
CA TYR A 196 -19.07 7.44 2.00
C TYR A 196 -18.26 6.21 1.61
N TYR A 197 -16.97 6.27 1.88
CA TYR A 197 -16.01 5.18 1.69
C TYR A 197 -15.67 4.61 3.06
N THR A 198 -16.16 3.40 3.31
CA THR A 198 -15.97 2.68 4.57
C THR A 198 -15.56 1.25 4.26
N ILE A 199 -14.48 0.76 4.87
CA ILE A 199 -14.09 -0.65 4.80
C ILE A 199 -14.02 -1.18 6.23
N ARG A 200 -14.88 -2.17 6.54
CA ARG A 200 -14.99 -2.83 7.86
C ARG A 200 -15.08 -4.36 7.67
N PRO A 201 -13.99 -5.06 7.33
CA PRO A 201 -14.09 -6.47 6.94
C PRO A 201 -14.37 -7.44 8.09
N CYS A 202 -14.25 -6.98 9.33
CA CYS A 202 -14.46 -7.76 10.56
C CYS A 202 -15.71 -7.31 11.36
N PRO A 203 -16.93 -7.30 10.78
CA PRO A 203 -18.11 -6.85 11.51
C PRO A 203 -18.61 -7.91 12.51
N TRP A 204 -19.36 -7.47 13.53
CA TRP A 204 -20.05 -8.38 14.46
C TRP A 204 -21.36 -8.95 13.88
N VAL A 205 -21.88 -8.33 12.81
CA VAL A 205 -23.15 -8.69 12.15
C VAL A 205 -22.91 -8.84 10.65
N SER A 206 -23.54 -9.85 10.04
CA SER A 206 -23.49 -10.07 8.59
C SER A 206 -24.05 -8.86 7.83
N GLY A 207 -23.36 -8.46 6.76
CA GLY A 207 -23.78 -7.33 5.93
C GLY A 207 -23.35 -5.93 6.41
N TYR A 208 -22.59 -5.82 7.51
CA TYR A 208 -22.19 -4.53 8.11
C TYR A 208 -20.72 -4.19 7.79
N TRP A 209 -20.29 -4.59 6.59
CA TRP A 209 -18.88 -4.67 6.22
C TRP A 209 -18.31 -3.40 5.56
N GLY A 210 -19.12 -2.35 5.41
CA GLY A 210 -18.72 -1.13 4.71
C GLY A 210 -19.38 -0.99 3.33
N GLY A 211 -18.86 -0.05 2.55
CA GLY A 211 -19.36 0.29 1.22
C GLY A 211 -18.50 1.37 0.57
N ILE A 212 -18.42 1.34 -0.75
CA ILE A 212 -17.72 2.31 -1.58
C ILE A 212 -18.77 3.17 -2.27
N ALA A 213 -18.88 4.43 -1.85
CA ALA A 213 -19.91 5.36 -2.31
C ALA A 213 -21.35 4.81 -2.20
N SER A 214 -21.59 3.91 -1.25
CA SER A 214 -22.86 3.21 -1.05
C SER A 214 -23.26 3.20 0.43
N ALA A 215 -24.36 2.52 0.78
CA ALA A 215 -24.64 2.17 2.17
C ALA A 215 -23.50 1.31 2.74
N SER A 216 -23.17 1.48 4.03
CA SER A 216 -22.15 0.69 4.74
C SER A 216 -22.72 -0.50 5.52
N CYS A 217 -24.05 -0.60 5.60
CA CYS A 217 -24.80 -1.69 6.20
C CYS A 217 -25.85 -2.19 5.20
N ASN A 218 -26.06 -3.50 5.16
CA ASN A 218 -26.91 -4.17 4.17
C ASN A 218 -26.54 -3.75 2.73
N ALA A 219 -25.24 -3.53 2.51
CA ALA A 219 -24.72 -3.08 1.22
C ALA A 219 -24.90 -4.17 0.15
N ALA A 220 -25.18 -3.74 -1.07
CA ALA A 220 -25.18 -4.63 -2.23
C ALA A 220 -23.78 -5.22 -2.46
N SER A 221 -23.71 -6.42 -3.04
CA SER A 221 -22.43 -7.08 -3.32
C SER A 221 -21.50 -6.18 -4.13
N GLN A 222 -20.26 -6.04 -3.69
CA GLN A 222 -19.27 -5.18 -4.35
C GLN A 222 -17.85 -5.65 -4.04
N THR A 223 -16.90 -5.27 -4.88
CA THR A 223 -15.47 -5.37 -4.54
C THR A 223 -15.04 -4.06 -3.89
N MET A 224 -14.32 -4.16 -2.77
CA MET A 224 -13.75 -3.00 -2.08
C MET A 224 -12.24 -3.13 -2.01
N SER A 225 -11.57 -2.02 -2.26
CA SER A 225 -10.11 -1.96 -2.36
C SER A 225 -9.55 -0.76 -1.61
N LEU A 226 -8.38 -0.97 -0.99
CA LEU A 226 -7.59 0.06 -0.33
C LEU A 226 -6.12 -0.14 -0.70
N SER A 227 -5.50 0.88 -1.28
CA SER A 227 -4.09 0.87 -1.65
C SER A 227 -3.30 1.95 -0.93
N PHE A 228 -2.08 1.61 -0.50
CA PHE A 228 -1.04 2.54 -0.05
C PHE A 228 0.18 2.41 -0.96
N GLU A 229 0.88 3.51 -1.24
CA GLU A 229 2.13 3.53 -2.05
C GLU A 229 3.13 4.59 -1.60
#